data_AF-A0A536T5P2-F1
#
_entry.id   AF-A0A536T5P2-F1
#
_cell.length_a   1.000
_cell.length_b   1.000
_cell.length_c   1.000
_cell.angle_alpha   90.00
_cell.angle_beta   90.00
_cell.angle_gamma   90.00
#
_symmetry.space_group_name_H-M   'P 1'
#
loop_
_entity.id
_entity.type
_entity.pdbx_description
1 polymer ?
#
loop_
_entity_poly.entity_id
_entity_poly.type
_entity_poly.pdbx_seq_one_letter_code
_entity_poly.pdbx_strand_id
1 'polypeptide(L)' 'MTTVATFEIGYTQFIDSQGEPTQPLPPFASDPATLIALYRAMVLARAFDAKAIALQRTGKIGTFASALGQEAVGVG' A
#
# COMPACT_ATOMS: atom_id res chain seq x y z
N MET A 1 11.41 -38.75 15.28
CA MET A 1 11.56 -37.51 14.49
C MET A 1 11.81 -36.36 15.45
N THR A 2 12.79 -35.50 15.18
CA THR A 2 13.13 -34.35 16.04
C THR A 2 12.85 -33.07 15.26
N THR A 3 11.96 -32.22 15.77
CA THR A 3 11.67 -30.92 15.16
C THR A 3 12.80 -29.94 15.46
N VAL A 4 13.37 -29.33 14.42
CA VAL A 4 14.51 -28.40 14.55
C VAL A 4 14.11 -26.92 14.53
N ALA A 5 12.89 -26.60 14.07
CA ALA A 5 12.31 -25.26 14.16
C ALA A 5 10.78 -25.27 13.97
N THR A 6 10.11 -24.24 14.46
CA THR A 6 8.70 -23.93 14.20
C THR A 6 8.57 -22.42 14.04
N PHE A 7 7.70 -21.98 13.13
CA PHE A 7 7.45 -20.56 12.89
C PHE A 7 5.97 -20.30 12.60
N GLU A 8 5.54 -19.08 12.92
CA GLU A 8 4.20 -18.57 12.71
C GLU A 8 4.28 -17.30 11.85
N ILE A 9 3.29 -17.10 10.99
CA ILE A 9 3.17 -15.91 10.14
C ILE A 9 1.86 -15.21 10.50
N GLY A 10 1.97 -14.07 11.15
CA GLY A 10 0.82 -13.22 11.44
C GLY A 10 0.27 -12.60 10.15
N TYR A 11 -1.05 -12.60 10.02
CA TYR A 11 -1.76 -11.91 8.94
C TYR A 11 -2.83 -11.01 9.55
N THR A 12 -2.80 -9.74 9.15
CA THR A 12 -3.77 -8.73 9.60
C THR A 12 -4.42 -8.10 8.37
N GLN A 13 -5.75 -8.15 8.36
CA GLN A 13 -6.58 -7.52 7.34
C GLN A 13 -7.70 -6.79 8.07
N PHE A 14 -7.90 -5.51 7.77
CA PHE A 14 -9.01 -4.72 8.33
C PHE A 14 -10.19 -4.58 7.38
N ILE A 15 -9.98 -4.74 6.06
CA ILE A 15 -10.99 -4.57 5.01
C ILE A 15 -10.94 -5.79 4.08
N ASP A 16 -12.09 -6.41 3.83
CA ASP A 16 -12.21 -7.56 2.95
C ASP A 16 -12.33 -7.18 1.46
N SER A 17 -12.49 -8.18 0.59
CA SER A 17 -12.63 -7.98 -0.87
C SER A 17 -13.89 -7.23 -1.30
N GLN A 18 -14.92 -7.17 -0.44
CA GLN A 18 -16.16 -6.45 -0.69
C GLN A 18 -16.12 -5.02 -0.14
N GLY A 19 -15.06 -4.67 0.60
CA GLY A 19 -14.91 -3.37 1.24
C GLY A 19 -15.46 -3.33 2.67
N GLU A 20 -15.82 -4.49 3.24
CA GLU A 20 -16.40 -4.56 4.58
C GLU A 20 -15.32 -4.72 5.66
N PRO A 21 -15.49 -4.11 6.85
CA PRO A 21 -14.58 -4.32 7.97
C PRO A 21 -14.61 -5.76 8.47
N THR A 22 -13.45 -6.38 8.59
CA THR A 22 -13.28 -7.74 9.16
C THR A 22 -13.15 -7.73 10.68
N GLN A 23 -12.78 -6.57 11.24
CA GLN A 23 -12.53 -6.33 12.67
C GLN A 23 -12.68 -4.83 12.98
N PRO A 24 -12.75 -4.42 14.27
CA PRO A 24 -12.83 -3.01 14.61
C PRO A 24 -11.72 -2.20 13.96
N LEU A 25 -12.09 -1.13 13.24
CA LEU A 25 -11.14 -0.29 12.55
C LEU A 25 -10.31 0.54 13.54
N PRO A 26 -9.07 0.90 13.19
CA PRO A 26 -8.27 1.79 14.01
C PRO A 26 -8.98 3.15 14.22
N PRO A 27 -8.78 3.84 15.36
CA PRO A 27 -9.51 5.09 15.65
C PRO A 27 -9.39 6.18 14.59
N PHE A 28 -8.24 6.26 13.88
CA PHE A 28 -8.05 7.25 12.81
C PHE A 28 -9.02 7.05 11.64
N ALA A 29 -9.52 5.82 11.44
CA ALA A 29 -10.43 5.49 10.35
C ALA A 29 -11.86 5.99 10.60
N SER A 30 -12.16 6.50 11.80
CA SER A 30 -13.42 7.18 12.09
C SER A 30 -13.46 8.62 11.57
N ASP A 31 -12.35 9.19 11.13
CA ASP A 31 -12.30 10.53 10.52
C ASP A 31 -12.26 10.45 8.98
N PRO A 32 -13.34 10.83 8.29
CA PRO A 32 -13.38 10.83 6.83
C PRO A 32 -12.33 11.73 6.19
N ALA A 33 -11.94 12.84 6.83
CA ALA A 33 -10.95 13.75 6.26
C ALA A 33 -9.57 13.08 6.18
N THR A 34 -9.19 12.35 7.23
CA THR A 34 -7.98 11.50 7.25
C THR A 34 -8.04 10.44 6.14
N LEU A 35 -9.14 9.70 6.01
CA LEU A 35 -9.27 8.66 4.97
C LEU A 35 -9.13 9.23 3.55
N ILE A 36 -9.78 10.37 3.28
CA ILE A 36 -9.70 11.04 1.98
C ILE A 36 -8.27 11.51 1.70
N ALA A 37 -7.56 12.04 2.70
CA ALA A 37 -6.18 12.46 2.55
C ALA A 37 -5.25 11.27 2.21
N LEU A 38 -5.38 10.15 2.92
CA LEU A 38 -4.63 8.93 2.65
C LEU A 38 -4.91 8.38 1.26
N TYR A 39 -6.19 8.32 0.86
CA TYR A 39 -6.57 7.87 -0.48
C TYR A 39 -5.97 8.77 -1.59
N ARG A 40 -6.02 10.09 -1.41
CA ARG A 40 -5.40 11.05 -2.35
C ARG A 40 -3.90 10.84 -2.48
N ALA A 41 -3.20 10.59 -1.37
CA ALA A 41 -1.77 10.31 -1.37
C ALA A 41 -1.45 9.02 -2.14
N MET A 42 -2.24 7.95 -1.97
CA MET A 42 -2.07 6.71 -2.75
C MET A 42 -2.28 6.92 -4.25
N VAL A 43 -3.30 7.69 -4.64
CA VAL A 43 -3.56 8.03 -6.04
C VAL A 43 -2.40 8.86 -6.62
N LEU A 44 -1.89 9.83 -5.86
CA LEU A 44 -0.75 10.64 -6.27
C LEU A 44 0.52 9.81 -6.45
N ALA A 45 0.82 8.91 -5.51
CA ALA A 45 1.96 7.99 -5.59
C ALA A 45 1.89 7.16 -6.88
N ARG A 46 0.72 6.60 -7.20
CA ARG A 46 0.50 5.83 -8.43
C ARG A 46 0.66 6.66 -9.70
N ALA A 47 0.14 7.88 -9.71
CA ALA A 47 0.27 8.79 -10.85
C ALA A 47 1.74 9.20 -11.08
N PHE A 48 2.47 9.47 -10.00
CA PHE A 48 3.89 9.77 -10.05
C PHE A 48 4.69 8.57 -10.59
N ASP A 49 4.44 7.37 -10.08
CA ASP A 49 5.09 6.13 -10.52
C ASP A 49 4.93 5.91 -12.03
N ALA A 50 3.70 6.03 -12.54
CA ALA A 50 3.40 5.92 -13.96
C ALA A 50 4.17 6.95 -14.80
N LYS A 51 4.27 8.20 -14.30
CA LYS A 51 5.02 9.25 -15.00
C LYS A 51 6.53 8.97 -14.98
N ALA A 52 7.08 8.54 -13.85
CA ALA A 52 8.49 8.21 -13.72
C ALA A 52 8.87 7.05 -14.67
N ILE A 53 8.05 6.00 -14.76
CA ILE A 53 8.24 4.92 -15.73
C ILE A 53 8.21 5.43 -17.18
N ALA A 54 7.27 6.33 -17.52
CA ALA A 54 7.23 6.93 -18.86
C ALA A 54 8.49 7.76 -19.17
N LEU A 55 9.01 8.51 -18.18
CA LEU A 55 10.24 9.28 -18.31
C LEU A 55 11.47 8.37 -18.45
N GLN A 56 11.53 7.26 -17.70
CA GLN A 56 12.60 6.28 -17.82
C GLN A 56 12.62 5.65 -19.22
N ARG A 57 11.46 5.23 -19.74
CA ARG A 57 11.33 4.62 -21.08
C ARG A 57 11.73 5.56 -22.21
N THR A 58 11.65 6.87 -21.97
CA THR A 58 12.03 7.91 -22.95
C THR A 58 13.42 8.49 -22.69
N GLY A 59 14.19 7.90 -21.77
CA GLY A 59 15.56 8.33 -21.45
C GLY A 59 15.66 9.69 -20.77
N LYS A 60 14.56 10.20 -20.19
CA LYS A 60 14.52 11.50 -19.50
C LYS A 60 14.98 11.43 -18.05
N ILE A 61 14.92 10.25 -17.44
CA ILE A 61 15.50 9.95 -16.13
C ILE A 61 16.25 8.61 -16.19
N GLY A 62 17.10 8.35 -15.19
CA GLY A 62 17.74 7.06 -15.00
C GLY A 62 16.78 5.97 -14.52
N THR A 63 17.32 4.91 -13.92
CA THR A 63 16.49 3.81 -13.39
C THR A 63 15.60 4.30 -12.24
N PHE A 64 14.31 4.01 -12.34
CA PHE A 64 13.29 4.24 -11.33
C PHE A 64 12.71 2.89 -10.89
N ALA A 65 12.71 2.65 -9.57
CA ALA A 65 12.13 1.45 -8.98
C ALA A 65 10.64 1.69 -8.71
N SER A 66 9.78 1.03 -9.49
CA SER A 66 8.33 1.19 -9.34
C SER A 66 7.85 0.69 -7.98
N ALA A 67 6.92 1.43 -7.39
CA ALA A 67 6.20 1.08 -6.16
C ALA A 67 4.72 0.75 -6.43
N LEU A 68 4.36 0.39 -7.67
CA LEU A 68 3.01 0.01 -8.03
C LEU A 68 2.52 -1.15 -7.17
N GLY A 69 1.37 -0.97 -6.50
CA GLY A 69 0.79 -1.93 -5.57
C GLY A 69 1.33 -1.85 -4.14
N GLN A 70 2.29 -0.97 -3.86
CA GLN A 70 2.83 -0.72 -2.51
C GLN A 70 2.44 0.64 -1.95
N GLU A 71 1.50 1.35 -2.59
CA GLU A 71 1.19 2.74 -2.26
C GLU A 71 0.67 2.89 -0.83
N ALA A 72 -0.13 1.92 -0.36
CA ALA A 72 -0.67 1.93 0.99
C ALA A 72 0.44 1.83 2.06
N VAL A 73 1.50 1.05 1.81
CA VAL A 73 2.61 0.82 2.75
C VAL A 73 3.43 2.10 2.97
N GLY A 74 3.59 2.92 1.93
CA GLY A 74 4.33 4.18 2.04
C GLY A 74 3.51 5.35 2.58
N VAL A 75 2.18 5.29 2.45
CA VAL A 75 1.27 6.36 2.83
C VAL A 75 0.79 6.24 4.28
N GLY A 76 0.61 5.02 4.81
CA GLY A 76 0.02 4.77 6.12
C GLY A 76 0.61 3.56 6.84
#